data_AF-A0A9D6SSM0-F1
#
_entry.id   AF-A0A9D6SSM0-F1
#
_cell.length_a   1.000
_cell.length_b   1.000
_cell.length_c   1.000
_cell.angle_alpha   90.00
_cell.angle_beta   90.00
_cell.angle_gamma   90.00
#
_symmetry.space_group_name_H-M   'P 1'
#
loop_
_entity.id
_entity.type
_entity.pdbx_description
1 polymer ?
#
loop_
_entity_poly.entity_id
_entity_poly.type
_entity_poly.pdbx_seq_one_letter_code
_entity_poly.pdbx_strand_id
1 'polypeptide(L)' 'MLHVLLTCRATSAGLFLRRQHYMEAAKVPCMAVDGDIVDLSLFNPEETLRKAEAFEETMDYYKMVRKEAGMAW' A
#
# COMPACT_ATOMS: atom_id res chain seq x y z
N MET A 1 3.74 -2.30 0.64
CA MET A 1 3.45 -1.43 -0.52
C MET A 1 2.91 -2.30 -1.65
N LEU A 2 1.90 -1.84 -2.37
CA LEU A 2 1.29 -2.53 -3.51
C LEU A 2 1.64 -1.77 -4.78
N HIS A 3 2.43 -2.39 -5.66
CA HIS A 3 2.76 -1.82 -6.96
C HIS A 3 1.68 -2.22 -7.97
N VAL A 4 0.93 -1.23 -8.45
CA VAL A 4 -0.13 -1.39 -9.45
C VAL A 4 0.51 -1.26 -10.82
N LEU A 5 0.80 -2.41 -11.43
CA LEU A 5 1.27 -2.49 -12.80
C LEU A 5 0.14 -2.12 -13.75
N LEU A 6 0.26 -0.98 -14.42
CA LEU A 6 -0.78 -0.46 -15.30
C LEU A 6 -0.96 -1.34 -16.56
N THR A 7 0.11 -1.94 -17.08
CA THR A 7 0.01 -2.84 -18.25
C THR A 7 -0.30 -4.29 -17.87
N CYS A 8 0.02 -4.74 -16.65
CA CYS A 8 -0.22 -6.12 -16.19
C CYS A 8 -1.48 -6.25 -15.31
N ARG A 9 -2.64 -6.33 -15.96
CA ARG A 9 -3.95 -6.48 -15.28
C ARG A 9 -4.03 -7.72 -14.39
N ALA A 10 -3.40 -8.84 -14.77
CA ALA A 10 -3.41 -10.07 -13.99
C ALA A 10 -2.78 -9.89 -12.60
N THR A 11 -1.70 -9.12 -12.52
CA THR A 11 -1.03 -8.82 -11.25
C THR A 11 -1.84 -7.81 -10.42
N SER A 12 -2.45 -6.82 -11.07
CA SER A 12 -3.11 -5.68 -10.41
C SER A 12 -4.55 -5.96 -9.98
N ALA A 13 -5.29 -6.84 -10.67
CA ALA A 13 -6.73 -7.06 -10.45
C ALA A 13 -7.10 -7.39 -8.98
N GLY A 14 -6.27 -8.18 -8.30
CA GLY A 14 -6.52 -8.60 -6.92
C GLY A 14 -5.85 -7.74 -5.84
N LEU A 15 -5.13 -6.66 -6.19
CA LEU A 15 -4.36 -5.89 -5.20
C LEU A 15 -5.26 -5.18 -4.19
N PHE A 16 -6.35 -4.55 -4.63
CA PHE A 16 -7.24 -3.80 -3.74
C PHE A 16 -8.05 -4.71 -2.81
N LEU A 17 -8.46 -5.89 -3.28
CA LEU A 17 -9.09 -6.89 -2.41
C LEU A 17 -8.10 -7.39 -1.34
N ARG A 18 -6.85 -7.69 -1.73
CA ARG A 18 -5.80 -8.08 -0.78
C ARG A 18 -5.50 -6.97 0.23
N ARG A 19 -5.46 -5.71 -0.22
CA ARG A 19 -5.33 -4.54 0.67
C ARG A 19 -6.41 -4.54 1.75
N GLN A 20 -7.67 -4.70 1.35
CA GLN A 20 -8.79 -4.73 2.27
C GLN A 20 -8.65 -5.88 3.27
N HIS A 21 -8.30 -7.07 2.79
CA HIS A 21 -8.09 -8.23 3.66
C HIS A 21 -6.99 -8.00 4.70
N TYR A 22 -5.84 -7.42 4.30
CA TYR A 22 -4.77 -7.08 5.24
C TYR A 22 -5.21 -6.04 6.28
N MET A 23 -6.02 -5.07 5.89
CA MET A 23 -6.58 -4.09 6.81
C MET A 23 -7.55 -4.72 7.81
N GLU A 24 -8.43 -5.61 7.35
CA GLU A 24 -9.45 -6.22 8.20
C GLU A 24 -8.84 -7.23 9.17
N ALA A 25 -8.04 -8.16 8.66
CA ALA A 25 -7.50 -9.29 9.41
C ALA A 25 -6.29 -8.91 10.27
N ALA A 26 -5.38 -8.11 9.72
CA ALA A 26 -4.09 -7.80 10.36
C ALA A 26 -3.96 -6.33 10.77
N LYS A 27 -4.88 -5.44 10.42
CA LYS A 27 -4.74 -3.99 10.70
C LYS A 27 -3.41 -3.43 10.13
N VAL A 28 -2.98 -3.94 8.97
CA VAL A 28 -1.75 -3.48 8.31
C VAL A 28 -2.13 -2.58 7.13
N PRO A 29 -1.87 -1.25 7.21
CA PRO A 29 -2.12 -0.35 6.10
C PRO A 29 -1.16 -0.64 4.95
N CYS A 30 -1.66 -0.42 3.73
CA CYS A 30 -0.91 -0.59 2.51
C CYS A 30 -1.08 0.66 1.64
N MET A 31 0.03 1.25 1.21
CA MET A 31 0.07 2.25 0.14
C MET A 31 0.05 1.58 -1.23
N ALA A 32 -0.74 2.11 -2.16
CA ALA A 32 -0.74 1.73 -3.57
C ALA A 32 0.08 2.76 -4.37
N VAL A 33 0.92 2.26 -5.27
CA VAL A 33 1.80 3.05 -6.13
C VAL A 33 1.58 2.60 -7.56
N ASP A 34 1.29 3.54 -8.45
CA ASP A 34 1.07 3.26 -9.87
C ASP A 34 2.40 3.30 -10.63
N GLY A 35 2.54 2.40 -11.60
CA GLY A 35 3.72 2.34 -12.44
C GLY A 35 3.70 1.15 -13.39
N ASP A 36 4.86 0.88 -13.97
CA ASP A 36 5.06 -0.28 -14.83
C ASP A 36 6.52 -0.75 -14.76
N ILE A 37 6.77 -2.02 -15.13
CA ILE A 37 8.13 -2.58 -15.18
C ILE A 37 8.82 -2.33 -16.52
N VAL A 38 8.04 -2.09 -17.59
CA VAL A 38 8.54 -1.83 -18.93
C VAL A 38 8.49 -0.34 -19.24
N ASP A 39 7.35 0.29 -18.98
CA ASP A 39 7.16 1.72 -19.24
C ASP A 39 7.36 2.56 -17.97
N LEU A 40 8.62 2.94 -17.73
CA LEU A 40 8.99 3.74 -16.56
C LEU A 40 8.41 5.16 -16.58
N SER A 41 7.92 5.66 -17.72
CA SER A 41 7.28 6.99 -17.80
C SER A 41 5.95 7.06 -17.05
N LEU A 42 5.36 5.91 -16.76
CA LEU A 42 4.11 5.80 -16.01
C LEU A 42 4.30 5.94 -14.49
N PHE A 43 5.54 5.88 -13.99
CA PHE A 43 5.82 6.08 -12.57
C PHE A 43 6.01 7.56 -12.24
N ASN A 44 5.24 8.07 -11.27
CA ASN A 44 5.38 9.43 -10.76
C ASN A 44 6.10 9.43 -9.38
N PRO A 45 7.40 9.76 -9.32
CA PRO A 45 8.15 9.75 -8.06
C PRO A 45 7.70 10.83 -7.08
N GLU A 46 7.31 12.02 -7.56
CA GLU A 46 6.92 13.14 -6.71
C GLU A 46 5.59 12.85 -6.00
N GLU A 47 4.62 12.32 -6.73
CA GLU A 47 3.35 11.88 -6.15
C GLU A 47 3.54 10.70 -5.19
N THR A 48 4.40 9.75 -5.55
CA THR A 48 4.70 8.59 -4.71
C THR A 48 5.34 9.02 -3.39
N LEU A 49 6.25 9.99 -3.42
CA LEU A 49 6.90 10.52 -2.23
C LEU A 49 5.90 11.22 -1.31
N ARG A 50 5.04 12.09 -1.85
CA ARG A 50 3.97 12.72 -1.06
C ARG A 50 3.03 11.70 -0.41
N LYS A 51 2.67 10.64 -1.13
CA LYS A 51 1.87 9.53 -0.58
C LYS A 51 2.61 8.78 0.51
N ALA A 52 3.92 8.60 0.36
CA ALA A 52 4.75 7.89 1.34
C ALA A 52 4.82 8.64 2.68
N GLU A 53 5.02 9.96 2.66
CA GLU A 53 5.04 10.79 3.87
C GLU A 53 3.73 10.67 4.67
N ALA A 54 2.58 10.85 4.02
CA ALA A 54 1.28 10.65 4.68
C ALA A 54 1.04 9.20 5.13
N PHE A 55 1.63 8.23 4.43
CA PHE A 55 1.53 6.83 4.78
C PHE A 55 2.36 6.47 6.02
N GLU A 56 3.50 7.11 6.26
CA GLU A 56 4.30 6.93 7.47
C GLU A 56 3.52 7.33 8.73
N GLU A 57 2.82 8.46 8.69
CA GLU A 57 1.93 8.88 9.79
C GLU A 57 0.80 7.86 10.03
N THR A 58 0.24 7.30 8.95
CA THR A 58 -0.77 6.24 9.05
C THR A 58 -0.19 4.98 9.69
N MET A 59 1.04 4.60 9.35
CA MET A 59 1.74 3.45 9.94
C MET A 59 1.95 3.65 11.45
N ASP A 60 2.32 4.86 11.88
CA ASP A 60 2.50 5.17 13.30
C ASP A 60 1.20 5.07 14.09
N TYR A 61 0.08 5.53 13.52
CA TYR A 61 -1.23 5.31 14.13
C TYR A 61 -1.54 3.80 14.27
N TYR A 62 -1.33 3.01 13.22
CA TYR A 62 -1.65 1.59 13.23
C TYR A 62 -0.73 0.76 14.15
N LYS A 63 0.46 1.25 14.52
CA LYS A 63 1.29 0.66 15.60
C LYS A 63 0.52 0.54 16.90
N MET A 64 -0.17 1.63 17.27
CA MET A 64 -0.95 1.68 18.49
C MET A 64 -2.17 0.76 18.37
N VAL A 65 -2.91 0.85 17.27
CA VAL A 65 -4.10 0.01 17.02
C VAL A 65 -3.78 -1.48 17.11
N ARG A 66 -2.66 -1.92 16.54
CA ARG A 66 -2.23 -3.34 16.61
C ARG A 66 -1.85 -3.76 18.01
N LYS A 67 -1.11 -2.92 18.73
CA LYS A 67 -0.75 -3.17 20.14
C LYS A 67 -1.98 -3.33 21.02
N GLU A 68 -2.99 -2.47 20.85
CA GLU A 68 -4.27 -2.55 21.56
C GLU A 68 -5.06 -3.82 21.22
N ALA A 69 -4.98 -4.27 19.97
CA ALA A 69 -5.56 -5.53 19.51
C ALA A 69 -4.78 -6.78 19.96
N GLY A 70 -3.72 -6.63 20.78
CA GLY A 70 -2.85 -7.73 21.21
C GLY A 70 -2.03 -8.34 20.09
N MET A 71 -1.90 -7.64 18.95
CA MET A 71 -1.09 -8.07 17.81
C MET A 71 0.33 -7.54 17.99
N ALA A 72 1.32 -8.36 17.63
CA ALA A 72 2.69 -7.86 17.48
C ALA A 72 2.72 -6.76 16.41
N TRP A 73 3.58 -5.76 16.55
CA TRP A 73 3.88 -4.85 15.45
C TRP A 73 4.90 -5.50 14.53
#